data_AF-A0AB38D0W2-F1
#
_entry.id   AF-A0AB38D0W2-F1
#
_cell.length_a   1.000
_cell.length_b   1.000
_cell.length_c   1.000
_cell.angle_alpha   90.00
_cell.angle_beta   90.00
_cell.angle_gamma   90.00
#
_symmetry.space_group_name_H-M   'P 1'
#
loop_
_entity.id
_entity.type
_entity.pdbx_description
1 polymer ?
#
loop_
_entity_poly.entity_id
_entity_poly.type
_entity_poly.pdbx_seq_one_letter_code
_entity_poly.pdbx_strand_id
1 'polypeptide(L)'
;MSDWNPVSVEQTINETVNEIAQGVNMASSAYDAYLTADREFDLAYARAYMRCDGPAHAKKYQAELDTEAERIARDAADVAYRLADKTNKALEQKLDAIRSIGVSVRQAYQVAGRGEW
;
A
#
# COMPACT_ATOMS: atom_id res chain seq x y z
N MET A 1 -19.19 21.56 -1.93
CA MET A 1 -17.93 22.31 -2.08
C MET A 1 -17.37 22.41 -0.67
N SER A 2 -16.26 21.75 -0.36
CA SER A 2 -15.73 21.80 1.02
C SER A 2 -15.24 23.21 1.30
N ASP A 3 -15.86 23.87 2.28
CA ASP A 3 -15.40 25.18 2.74
C ASP A 3 -14.09 24.99 3.52
N TRP A 4 -13.00 25.46 2.91
CA TRP A 4 -11.68 25.44 3.52
C TRP A 4 -11.57 26.58 4.54
N ASN A 5 -11.51 26.21 5.81
CA ASN A 5 -11.27 27.09 6.93
C ASN A 5 -10.23 26.44 7.86
N PRO A 6 -9.65 27.18 8.83
CA PRO A 6 -8.61 26.63 9.68
C PRO A 6 -9.01 25.32 10.38
N VAL A 7 -10.24 25.24 10.88
CA VAL A 7 -10.76 24.06 11.60
C VAL A 7 -10.91 22.86 10.66
N SER A 8 -11.48 23.06 9.46
CA SER A 8 -11.66 21.96 8.50
C SER A 8 -10.33 21.43 7.97
N VAL A 9 -9.32 22.29 7.80
CA VAL A 9 -7.95 21.87 7.46
C VAL A 9 -7.35 21.00 8.57
N GLU A 10 -7.43 21.43 9.83
CA GLU A 10 -6.87 20.67 10.96
C GLU A 10 -7.56 19.32 11.14
N GLN A 11 -8.89 19.26 11.01
CA GLN A 11 -9.65 18.01 11.05
C GLN A 11 -9.20 17.06 9.94
N THR A 12 -9.11 17.54 8.70
CA THR A 12 -8.69 16.72 7.54
C THR A 12 -7.25 16.22 7.69
N ILE A 13 -6.34 17.03 8.27
CA ILE A 13 -4.97 16.59 8.58
C ILE A 13 -4.99 15.44 9.57
N ASN A 14 -5.72 15.57 10.68
CA ASN A 14 -5.80 14.53 11.71
C ASN A 14 -6.42 13.23 11.16
N GLU A 15 -7.48 13.35 10.36
CA GLU A 15 -8.09 12.21 9.66
C GLU A 15 -7.09 11.52 8.74
N THR A 16 -6.39 12.28 7.90
CA THR A 16 -5.40 11.72 6.96
C THR A 16 -4.23 11.06 7.69
N VAL A 17 -3.77 11.62 8.82
CA VAL A 17 -2.73 11.00 9.66
C VAL A 17 -3.21 9.67 10.25
N ASN A 18 -4.47 9.60 10.71
CA ASN A 18 -5.06 8.36 11.19
C ASN A 18 -5.21 7.32 10.07
N GLU A 19 -5.61 7.74 8.86
CA GLU A 19 -5.65 6.88 7.67
C GLU A 19 -4.26 6.32 7.34
N ILE A 20 -3.21 7.14 7.39
CA ILE A 20 -1.82 6.69 7.17
C ILE A 20 -1.43 5.64 8.20
N ALA A 21 -1.70 5.86 9.49
CA ALA A 21 -1.37 4.90 10.54
C ALA A 21 -2.07 3.55 10.34
N GLN A 22 -3.35 3.57 9.94
CA GLN A 22 -4.09 2.35 9.60
C GLN A 22 -3.50 1.67 8.37
N GLY A 23 -3.19 2.44 7.33
CA GLY A 23 -2.62 1.95 6.08
C GLY A 23 -1.23 1.32 6.26
N VAL A 24 -0.39 1.83 7.16
CA VAL A 24 0.90 1.22 7.51
C VAL A 24 0.71 -0.17 8.13
N ASN A 25 -0.24 -0.33 9.05
CA ASN A 25 -0.55 -1.63 9.65
C ASN A 25 -1.08 -2.63 8.62
N MET A 26 -1.92 -2.16 7.68
CA MET A 26 -2.42 -2.98 6.58
C MET A 26 -1.28 -3.40 5.64
N ALA A 27 -0.39 -2.48 5.28
CA ALA A 27 0.76 -2.78 4.42
C ALA A 27 1.72 -3.78 5.08
N SER A 28 1.99 -3.63 6.38
CA SER A 28 2.79 -4.60 7.14
C SER A 28 2.16 -5.99 7.13
N SER A 29 0.86 -6.08 7.38
CA SER A 29 0.13 -7.36 7.41
C SER A 29 0.12 -8.03 6.02
N ALA A 30 -0.07 -7.23 4.96
CA ALA A 30 -0.01 -7.72 3.59
C ALA A 30 1.40 -8.19 3.20
N TYR A 31 2.44 -7.50 3.69
CA TYR A 31 3.83 -7.89 3.46
C TYR A 31 4.16 -9.22 4.13
N ASP A 32 3.74 -9.42 5.38
CA ASP A 32 3.93 -10.69 6.08
C ASP A 32 3.20 -11.84 5.37
N ALA A 33 1.98 -11.59 4.87
CA ALA A 33 1.23 -12.57 4.08
C ALA A 33 1.96 -12.90 2.76
N TYR A 34 2.50 -11.90 2.07
CA TYR A 34 3.31 -12.10 0.86
C TYR A 34 4.55 -12.94 1.14
N LEU A 35 5.34 -12.60 2.16
CA LEU A 35 6.54 -13.37 2.54
C LEU A 35 6.23 -14.80 2.95
N THR A 36 5.05 -15.03 3.52
CA THR A 36 4.59 -16.39 3.86
C THR A 36 4.26 -17.18 2.60
N ALA A 37 3.42 -16.61 1.72
CA ALA A 37 3.04 -17.25 0.46
C ALA A 37 4.25 -17.49 -0.48
N ASP A 38 5.23 -16.58 -0.48
CA ASP A 38 6.47 -16.72 -1.25
C ASP A 38 7.29 -17.93 -0.79
N ARG A 39 7.48 -18.07 0.53
CA ARG A 39 8.17 -19.25 1.11
C ARG A 39 7.40 -20.54 0.87
N GLU A 40 6.08 -20.51 0.95
CA GLU A 40 5.23 -21.67 0.68
C GLU A 40 5.36 -22.11 -0.78
N PHE A 41 5.31 -21.16 -1.72
CA PHE A 41 5.55 -21.43 -3.14
C PHE A 41 6.95 -22.01 -3.38
N ASP A 42 8.01 -21.40 -2.83
CA ASP A 42 9.38 -21.89 -3.02
C ASP A 42 9.55 -23.34 -2.52
N LEU A 43 8.99 -23.66 -1.36
CA LEU A 43 9.03 -25.01 -0.80
C LEU A 43 8.19 -25.99 -1.64
N ALA A 44 6.99 -25.60 -2.05
CA ALA A 44 6.13 -26.42 -2.90
C ALA A 44 6.81 -26.72 -4.23
N TYR A 45 7.39 -25.70 -4.86
CA TYR A 45 8.07 -25.79 -6.14
C TYR A 45 9.30 -26.69 -6.05
N ALA A 46 10.15 -26.49 -5.03
CA ALA A 46 11.31 -27.35 -4.82
C ALA A 46 10.91 -28.81 -4.60
N ARG A 47 9.84 -29.07 -3.83
CA ARG A 47 9.31 -30.42 -3.62
C ARG A 47 8.77 -31.03 -4.92
N ALA A 48 7.99 -30.26 -5.70
CA ALA A 48 7.46 -30.71 -6.99
C ALA A 48 8.59 -31.03 -7.97
N TYR A 49 9.60 -30.16 -8.07
CA TYR A 49 10.77 -30.36 -8.90
C TYR A 49 11.55 -31.62 -8.51
N MET A 50 11.75 -31.87 -7.22
CA MET A 50 12.47 -33.06 -6.75
C MET A 50 11.70 -34.36 -6.98
N ARG A 51 10.36 -34.34 -6.99
CA ARG A 51 9.51 -35.52 -7.24
C ARG A 51 9.46 -35.95 -8.71
N CYS A 52 9.69 -35.04 -9.65
CA CYS A 52 9.61 -35.35 -11.07
C CYS A 52 10.83 -36.14 -11.54
N ASP A 53 10.63 -37.08 -12.46
CA ASP A 53 11.72 -37.78 -13.14
C ASP A 53 12.02 -37.16 -14.51
N GLY A 54 13.15 -37.54 -15.09
CA GLY A 54 13.52 -37.15 -16.45
C GLY A 54 14.37 -35.87 -16.55
N PRO A 55 14.47 -35.30 -17.77
CA PRO A 55 15.34 -34.16 -18.03
C PRO A 55 14.97 -32.92 -17.21
N ALA A 56 15.97 -32.14 -16.80
CA ALA A 56 15.79 -30.96 -15.95
C ALA A 56 14.75 -29.94 -16.48
N HIS A 57 14.63 -29.78 -17.80
CA HIS A 57 13.64 -28.88 -18.40
C HIS A 57 12.21 -29.39 -18.27
N ALA A 58 11.99 -30.70 -18.45
CA ALA A 58 10.68 -31.31 -18.28
C ALA A 58 10.23 -31.26 -16.81
N LYS A 59 11.15 -31.53 -15.87
CA LYS A 59 10.92 -31.38 -14.44
C LYS A 59 10.51 -29.96 -14.05
N LYS A 60 11.11 -28.95 -14.69
CA LYS A 60 10.78 -27.54 -14.47
C LYS A 60 9.32 -27.25 -14.81
N TYR A 61 8.89 -27.58 -16.03
CA TYR A 61 7.52 -27.33 -16.46
C TYR A 61 6.49 -28.09 -15.61
N GLN A 62 6.78 -29.34 -15.25
CA GLN A 62 5.90 -30.10 -14.38
C GLN A 62 5.78 -29.47 -12.98
N ALA A 63 6.90 -29.03 -12.39
CA ALA A 63 6.88 -28.34 -11.11
C ALA A 63 6.09 -27.01 -11.16
N GLU A 64 6.19 -26.26 -12.26
CA GLU A 64 5.40 -25.05 -12.47
C GLU A 64 3.89 -25.35 -12.54
N LEU A 65 3.49 -26.42 -13.23
CA LEU A 65 2.09 -26.85 -13.31
C LEU A 65 1.57 -27.36 -11.96
N ASP A 66 2.37 -28.15 -11.25
CA ASP A 66 1.99 -28.74 -9.96
C ASP A 66 1.86 -27.70 -8.84
N THR A 67 2.44 -26.51 -9.02
CA THR A 67 2.47 -25.44 -8.00
C THR A 67 1.77 -24.16 -8.45
N GLU A 68 0.91 -24.27 -9.44
CA GLU A 68 0.13 -23.14 -9.96
C GLU A 68 -0.70 -22.45 -8.87
N ALA A 69 -1.29 -23.22 -7.95
CA ALA A 69 -2.13 -22.69 -6.88
C ALA A 69 -1.32 -21.83 -5.89
N GLU A 70 -0.17 -22.31 -5.44
CA GLU A 70 0.74 -21.59 -4.55
C GLU A 70 1.30 -20.34 -5.23
N ARG A 71 1.59 -20.41 -6.54
CA ARG A 71 2.02 -19.26 -7.33
C ARG A 71 0.94 -18.19 -7.39
N ILE A 72 -0.31 -18.57 -7.67
CA ILE A 72 -1.45 -17.64 -7.70
C ILE A 72 -1.65 -16.98 -6.33
N ALA A 73 -1.53 -17.75 -5.24
CA ALA A 73 -1.65 -17.23 -3.88
C ALA A 73 -0.55 -16.19 -3.56
N ARG A 74 0.70 -16.49 -3.92
CA ARG A 74 1.81 -15.54 -3.79
C ARG A 74 1.57 -14.28 -4.61
N ASP A 75 1.21 -14.43 -5.88
CA ASP A 75 1.01 -13.29 -6.78
C ASP A 75 -0.14 -12.39 -6.30
N ALA A 76 -1.22 -12.97 -5.75
CA ALA A 76 -2.30 -12.22 -5.12
C ALA A 76 -1.83 -11.45 -3.87
N ALA A 77 -0.99 -12.07 -3.04
CA ALA A 77 -0.41 -11.42 -1.86
C ALA A 77 0.57 -10.29 -2.23
N ASP A 78 1.38 -10.46 -3.28
CA ASP A 78 2.26 -9.40 -3.80
C ASP A 78 1.44 -8.19 -4.28
N VAL A 79 0.38 -8.45 -5.06
CA VAL A 79 -0.52 -7.38 -5.53
C VAL A 79 -1.16 -6.64 -4.35
N ALA A 80 -1.64 -7.37 -3.34
CA ALA A 80 -2.24 -6.76 -2.15
C ALA A 80 -1.24 -5.87 -1.39
N TYR A 81 -0.01 -6.36 -1.19
CA TYR A 81 1.05 -5.59 -0.56
C TYR A 81 1.39 -4.32 -1.36
N ARG A 82 1.63 -4.45 -2.66
CA ARG A 82 1.95 -3.30 -3.54
C ARG A 82 0.82 -2.28 -3.60
N LEU A 83 -0.44 -2.72 -3.54
CA LEU A 83 -1.57 -1.81 -3.49
C LEU A 83 -1.57 -1.04 -2.15
N ALA A 84 -1.37 -1.73 -1.03
CA ALA A 84 -1.32 -1.09 0.28
C ALA A 84 -0.18 -0.05 0.37
N ASP A 85 1.02 -0.39 -0.13
CA ASP A 85 2.17 0.53 -0.20
C ASP A 85 1.87 1.77 -1.05
N LYS A 86 1.29 1.59 -2.26
CA LYS A 86 0.88 2.71 -3.12
C LYS A 86 -0.20 3.57 -2.50
N THR A 87 -1.15 2.97 -1.79
CA THR A 87 -2.19 3.71 -1.07
C THR A 87 -1.59 4.56 0.04
N ASN A 88 -0.65 4.03 0.82
CA ASN A 88 0.06 4.81 1.84
C ASN A 88 0.79 6.01 1.23
N LYS A 89 1.50 5.80 0.12
CA LYS A 89 2.17 6.89 -0.60
C LYS A 89 1.18 7.95 -1.11
N ALA A 90 0.01 7.53 -1.58
CA ALA A 90 -1.04 8.47 -2.00
C ALA A 90 -1.59 9.28 -0.81
N LEU A 91 -1.72 8.67 0.36
CA LEU A 91 -2.14 9.36 1.59
C LEU A 91 -1.09 10.37 2.07
N GLU A 92 0.20 10.06 1.97
CA GLU A 92 1.28 11.02 2.24
C GLU A 92 1.20 12.24 1.30
N GLN A 93 0.98 12.00 0.00
CA GLN A 93 0.79 13.07 -0.97
C GLN A 93 -0.46 13.91 -0.69
N LYS A 94 -1.56 13.27 -0.26
CA LYS A 94 -2.79 13.94 0.19
C LYS A 94 -2.49 14.83 1.40
N LEU A 95 -1.74 14.35 2.39
CA LEU A 95 -1.36 15.13 3.57
C LEU A 95 -0.56 16.38 3.19
N ASP A 96 0.41 16.25 2.29
CA ASP A 96 1.21 17.38 1.81
C ASP A 96 0.36 18.41 1.05
N ALA A 97 -0.59 17.95 0.22
CA ALA A 97 -1.53 18.83 -0.45
C ALA A 97 -2.41 19.61 0.56
N ILE A 98 -2.92 18.95 1.59
CA ILE A 98 -3.73 19.60 2.64
C ILE A 98 -2.90 20.61 3.44
N ARG A 99 -1.64 20.29 3.77
CA ARG A 99 -0.72 21.22 4.44
C ARG A 99 -0.49 22.48 3.61
N SER A 100 -0.33 22.32 2.29
CA SER A 100 -0.22 23.44 1.35
C SER A 100 -1.49 24.30 1.34
N ILE A 101 -2.67 23.69 1.28
CA ILE A 101 -3.96 24.40 1.40
C ILE A 101 -4.04 25.17 2.73
N GLY A 102 -3.61 24.57 3.84
CA GLY A 102 -3.56 25.21 5.15
C GLY A 102 -2.67 26.45 5.23
N VAL A 103 -1.61 26.53 4.41
CA VAL A 103 -0.81 27.75 4.27
C VAL A 103 -1.65 28.85 3.61
N SER A 104 -2.29 28.55 2.48
CA SER A 104 -3.13 29.50 1.75
C SER A 104 -4.31 30.00 2.59
N VAL A 105 -4.98 29.10 3.33
CA VAL A 105 -6.09 29.46 4.23
C VAL A 105 -5.62 30.43 5.32
N ARG A 106 -4.48 30.15 5.98
CA ARG A 106 -3.94 31.06 7.00
C ARG A 106 -3.60 32.44 6.43
N GLN A 107 -3.03 32.51 5.23
CA GLN A 107 -2.75 33.78 4.56
C GLN A 107 -4.03 34.58 4.27
N ALA A 108 -5.08 33.93 3.77
CA ALA A 108 -6.36 34.59 3.48
C ALA A 108 -6.99 35.21 4.73
N TYR A 109 -7.00 34.49 5.85
CA TYR A 109 -7.54 34.99 7.13
C TYR A 109 -6.67 36.09 7.75
N GLN A 110 -5.33 36.06 7.56
CA GLN A 110 -4.44 37.13 8.01
C GLN A 110 -4.63 38.45 7.25
N VAL A 111 -4.98 38.39 5.96
CA VAL A 111 -5.25 39.58 5.14
C VAL A 111 -6.62 40.18 5.48
N ALA A 112 -7.62 39.34 5.75
CA ALA A 112 -8.96 39.78 6.13
C ALA A 112 -8.98 40.64 7.42
N GLY A 113 -8.06 40.40 8.36
CA GLY A 113 -7.94 41.19 9.59
C GLY A 113 -7.16 42.51 9.47
N ARG A 114 -6.67 42.89 8.28
CA ARG A 114 -5.82 44.07 8.06
C ARG A 114 -6.47 45.21 7.24
N GLY A 115 -7.76 45.10 6.91
CA GLY A 115 -8.46 45.99 5.97
C GLY A 115 -9.33 47.11 6.56
N GLU A 116 -9.41 47.27 7.88
CA GLU A 116 -10.21 48.32 8.51
C GLU A 116 -9.34 49.27 9.35
N TRP A 117 -8.77 50.30 8.69
CA TRP A 117 -8.37 51.58 9.31
C TRP A 117 -8.49 52.69 8.26
#